data_AF-A0A957GPE4-F1
#
_entry.id   AF-A0A957GPE4-F1
#
_cell.length_a   1.000
_cell.length_b   1.000
_cell.length_c   1.000
_cell.angle_alpha   90.00
_cell.angle_beta   90.00
_cell.angle_gamma   90.00
#
_symmetry.space_group_name_H-M   'P 1'
#
loop_
_entity.id
_entity.type
_entity.pdbx_description
1 polymer ?
#
loop_
_entity_poly.entity_id
_entity_poly.type
_entity_poly.pdbx_seq_one_letter_code
_entity_poly.pdbx_strand_id
1 'polypeptide(L)'
;GGQSGNCPITPEIDRLSRAAAAAVGGGVVAIDLLETPTGELLVNEVNYTMEFRNSIAPTGVNIPGHIVDYVLAVGEERPLMTNGNSSVAAVGSRG
;
A
#
# COMPACT_ATOMS: atom_id res chain seq x y z
N GLY A 1 5.30 7.53 -22.09
CA GLY A 1 4.59 6.38 -21.51
C GLY A 1 5.27 6.08 -20.20
N GLY A 2 4.53 6.07 -19.10
CA GLY A 2 5.13 5.94 -17.75
C GLY A 2 5.70 4.55 -17.52
N GLN A 3 6.93 4.48 -17.03
CA GLN A 3 7.54 3.23 -16.60
C GLN A 3 7.30 3.04 -15.10
N SER A 4 6.76 1.88 -14.73
CA SER A 4 6.54 1.52 -13.33
C SER A 4 7.72 0.69 -12.81
N GLY A 5 8.15 0.97 -11.58
CA GLY A 5 9.26 0.27 -10.93
C GLY A 5 9.09 0.19 -9.42
N ASN A 6 9.93 -0.63 -8.78
CA ASN A 6 9.93 -0.74 -7.33
C ASN A 6 10.14 0.63 -6.68
N CYS A 7 9.29 0.98 -5.72
CA CYS A 7 9.46 2.15 -4.87
C CYS A 7 9.81 1.69 -3.46
N PRO A 8 11.04 1.93 -2.98
CA PRO A 8 11.41 1.59 -1.61
C PRO A 8 10.49 2.29 -0.60
N ILE A 9 9.96 1.53 0.35
CA ILE A 9 9.11 2.08 1.41
C ILE A 9 9.96 2.88 2.39
N THR A 10 9.82 4.20 2.37
CA THR A 10 10.37 5.09 3.38
C THR A 10 9.46 5.15 4.61
N PRO A 11 9.97 5.57 5.79
CA PRO A 11 9.12 5.79 6.95
C PRO A 11 7.96 6.76 6.70
N GLU A 12 8.14 7.72 5.80
CA GLU A 12 7.09 8.68 5.44
C GLU A 12 6.00 8.05 4.57
N ILE A 13 6.38 7.27 3.55
CA ILE A 13 5.43 6.52 2.71
C ILE A 13 4.61 5.57 3.58
N ASP A 14 5.26 4.83 4.47
CA ASP A 14 4.60 3.91 5.40
C ASP A 14 3.60 4.63 6.31
N ARG A 15 4.04 5.72 6.96
CA ARG A 15 3.21 6.53 7.85
C ARG A 15 2.00 7.13 7.13
N LEU A 16 2.20 7.76 5.97
CA LEU A 16 1.12 8.38 5.20
C LEU A 16 0.13 7.34 4.69
N SER A 17 0.61 6.21 4.17
CA SER A 17 -0.24 5.13 3.64
C SER A 17 -1.13 4.54 4.74
N ARG A 18 -0.56 4.26 5.92
CA ARG A 18 -1.32 3.75 7.07
C ARG A 18 -2.33 4.77 7.60
N ALA A 19 -1.93 6.04 7.70
CA ALA A 19 -2.82 7.09 8.17
C ALA A 19 -4.00 7.30 7.21
N ALA A 20 -3.77 7.29 5.91
CA ALA A 20 -4.81 7.39 4.89
C ALA A 20 -5.78 6.20 4.95
N ALA A 21 -5.25 4.98 5.06
CA ALA A 21 -6.08 3.78 5.23
C ALA A 21 -6.93 3.87 6.51
N ALA A 22 -6.34 4.24 7.65
CA ALA A 22 -7.06 4.37 8.91
C ALA A 22 -8.15 5.46 8.84
N ALA A 23 -7.88 6.58 8.16
CA ALA A 23 -8.83 7.68 8.00
C ALA A 23 -10.12 7.28 7.25
N VAL A 24 -10.07 6.24 6.41
CA VAL A 24 -11.24 5.72 5.68
C VAL A 24 -11.84 4.45 6.30
N GLY A 25 -11.41 4.06 7.50
CA GLY A 25 -11.92 2.88 8.20
C GLY A 25 -11.05 1.62 8.11
N GLY A 26 -9.87 1.72 7.48
CA GLY A 26 -8.91 0.62 7.37
C GLY A 26 -9.23 -0.37 6.25
N GLY A 27 -8.74 -1.60 6.40
CA GLY A 27 -8.89 -2.64 5.39
C GLY A 27 -7.76 -2.70 4.38
N VAL A 28 -8.08 -3.29 3.23
CA VAL A 28 -7.16 -3.46 2.11
C VAL A 28 -7.47 -2.38 1.10
N VAL A 29 -6.62 -1.35 1.05
CA VAL A 29 -6.77 -0.18 0.17
C VAL A 29 -5.45 0.14 -0.53
N ALA A 30 -5.52 0.72 -1.72
CA ALA A 30 -4.39 1.28 -2.44
C ALA A 30 -4.36 2.79 -2.22
N ILE A 31 -3.17 3.33 -1.94
CA ILE A 31 -2.96 4.76 -1.66
C ILE A 31 -2.06 5.33 -2.74
N ASP A 32 -2.58 6.31 -3.48
CA ASP A 32 -1.80 7.01 -4.50
C ASP A 32 -1.14 8.23 -3.86
N LEU A 33 0.19 8.27 -3.92
CA LEU A 33 1.00 9.37 -3.42
C LEU A 33 1.58 10.16 -4.60
N LEU A 34 1.56 11.49 -4.47
CA LEU A 34 2.21 12.42 -5.39
C LEU A 34 3.31 13.18 -4.66
N GLU A 35 4.46 13.34 -5.31
CA GLU A 35 5.58 14.13 -4.80
C GLU A 35 5.50 15.56 -5.36
N THR A 36 5.58 16.57 -4.49
CA THR A 36 5.66 17.97 -4.90
C THR A 36 7.04 18.30 -5.48
N PRO A 37 7.22 19.43 -6.19
CA PRO A 37 8.55 19.87 -6.63
C PRO A 37 9.55 20.10 -5.50
N THR A 38 9.07 20.28 -4.26
CA THR A 38 9.88 20.44 -3.05
C THR A 38 10.19 19.11 -2.35
N GLY A 39 9.66 17.98 -2.84
CA GLY A 39 9.88 16.64 -2.31
C GLY A 39 8.87 16.20 -1.24
N GLU A 40 7.80 16.98 -1.00
CA GLU A 40 6.77 16.61 -0.03
C GLU A 40 5.81 15.59 -0.64
N LEU A 41 5.39 14.59 0.14
CA LEU A 41 4.43 13.58 -0.30
C LEU A 41 3.00 13.94 0.08
N LEU A 42 2.10 13.90 -0.91
CA LEU A 42 0.68 14.17 -0.77
C LEU A 42 -0.15 12.93 -1.12
N VAL A 43 -1.19 12.66 -0.33
CA VAL A 43 -2.19 11.64 -0.66
C VAL A 43 -3.14 12.21 -1.71
N ASN A 44 -3.19 11.58 -2.88
CA ASN A 44 -4.05 11.97 -3.99
C ASN A 44 -5.37 11.19 -4.00
N GLU A 45 -5.31 9.87 -3.80
CA GLU A 45 -6.48 9.00 -3.84
C GLU A 45 -6.35 7.81 -2.87
N VAL A 46 -7.49 7.32 -2.40
CA VAL A 46 -7.63 6.06 -1.64
C VAL A 46 -8.61 5.15 -2.39
N ASN A 47 -8.07 4.06 -2.94
CA ASN A 47 -8.79 3.15 -3.83
C ASN A 47 -9.10 1.81 -3.13
N TYR A 48 -10.38 1.41 -3.10
CA TYR A 48 -10.82 0.14 -2.53
C TYR A 48 -10.79 -1.03 -3.53
N THR A 49 -10.73 -0.74 -4.84
CA THR A 49 -10.72 -1.76 -5.92
C THR A 49 -9.39 -1.70 -6.67
N MET A 50 -8.33 -2.26 -6.07
CA MET A 50 -6.99 -2.20 -6.66
C MET A 50 -6.70 -3.32 -7.66
N GLU A 51 -6.04 -2.98 -8.77
CA GLU A 51 -5.43 -3.94 -9.70
C GLU A 51 -3.96 -4.16 -9.30
N PHE A 52 -3.63 -5.31 -8.72
CA PHE A 52 -2.28 -5.62 -8.22
C PHE A 52 -1.38 -6.34 -9.24
N ARG A 53 -1.89 -6.68 -10.43
CA ARG A 53 -1.14 -7.44 -11.45
C ARG A 53 0.16 -6.75 -11.87
N ASN A 54 0.15 -5.42 -11.97
CA ASN A 54 1.30 -4.63 -12.37
C ASN A 54 2.27 -4.36 -11.21
N SER A 55 1.90 -4.70 -9.98
CA SER A 55 2.68 -4.39 -8.78
C SER A 55 3.46 -5.59 -8.23
N ILE A 56 3.07 -6.81 -8.57
CA ILE A 56 3.76 -8.03 -8.11
C ILE A 56 5.16 -8.11 -8.70
N ALA A 57 5.32 -7.97 -10.02
CA ALA A 57 6.63 -8.12 -10.66
C ALA A 57 7.65 -7.06 -10.21
N PRO A 58 7.29 -5.77 -10.05
CA PRO A 58 8.24 -4.77 -9.56
C PRO A 58 8.59 -4.91 -8.08
N THR A 59 7.65 -5.34 -7.23
CA THR A 59 7.86 -5.35 -5.77
C THR A 59 8.33 -6.71 -5.23
N GLY A 60 8.03 -7.80 -5.95
CA GLY A 60 8.23 -9.17 -5.47
C GLY A 60 7.28 -9.57 -4.33
N VAL A 61 6.33 -8.72 -3.95
CA VAL A 61 5.42 -8.95 -2.83
C VAL A 61 4.23 -9.82 -3.28
N ASN A 62 3.90 -10.84 -2.50
CA ASN A 62 2.71 -11.65 -2.70
C ASN A 62 1.46 -10.92 -2.18
N ILE A 63 1.06 -9.86 -2.88
CA ILE A 63 -0.10 -9.02 -2.51
C ILE A 63 -1.37 -9.87 -2.33
N PRO A 64 -1.74 -10.79 -3.25
CA PRO A 64 -2.93 -11.63 -3.06
C PRO A 64 -2.88 -12.49 -1.80
N GLY A 65 -1.70 -13.04 -1.46
CA GLY A 65 -1.51 -13.81 -0.23
C GLY A 65 -1.78 -12.98 1.02
N HIS A 66 -1.23 -11.77 1.09
CA HIS A 66 -1.47 -10.86 2.21
C HIS A 66 -2.95 -10.46 2.36
N ILE A 67 -3.67 -10.33 1.25
CA ILE A 67 -5.13 -10.08 1.28
C ILE A 67 -5.86 -11.27 1.90
N VAL A 68 -5.52 -12.50 1.48
CA VAL A 68 -6.11 -13.72 2.06
C VAL A 68 -5.82 -13.81 3.55
N ASP A 69 -4.57 -13.58 3.96
CA ASP A 69 -4.17 -13.59 5.38
C ASP A 69 -4.96 -12.56 6.20
N TYR A 70 -5.15 -11.36 5.65
CA TYR A 70 -5.95 -10.31 6.28
C TYR A 70 -7.41 -10.73 6.46
N VAL A 71 -8.05 -11.25 5.40
CA VAL A 71 -9.46 -11.67 5.43
C VAL A 71 -9.67 -12.81 6.42
N LEU A 72 -8.75 -13.80 6.47
CA LEU A 72 -8.80 -14.89 7.44
C LEU A 72 -8.67 -14.37 8.88
N ALA A 73 -7.70 -13.48 9.14
CA ALA A 73 -7.52 -12.93 10.48
C ALA A 73 -8.74 -12.15 10.97
N VAL A 74 -9.34 -11.31 10.12
CA VAL A 74 -10.55 -10.56 10.43
C VAL A 74 -11.75 -11.49 10.63
N GLY A 75 -11.93 -12.47 9.75
CA GLY A 75 -13.04 -13.42 9.83
C GLY A 75 -13.00 -14.35 11.05
N GLU A 76 -11.79 -14.62 11.56
CA GLU A 76 -11.56 -15.44 12.76
C GLU A 76 -11.50 -14.60 14.06
N GLU A 77 -11.76 -13.29 13.99
CA GLU A 77 -11.59 -12.34 15.10
C GLU A 77 -10.20 -12.41 15.77
N ARG A 78 -9.20 -12.91 15.04
CA ARG A 78 -7.83 -12.99 15.55
C ARG A 78 -7.25 -11.57 15.55
N PRO A 79 -6.53 -11.16 16.61
CA PRO A 79 -5.77 -9.92 16.57
C PRO A 79 -4.88 -9.93 15.34
N LEU A 80 -5.06 -8.95 14.45
CA LEU A 80 -4.10 -8.69 13.38
C LEU A 80 -2.76 -8.47 14.09
N MET A 81 -1.77 -9.32 13.83
CA MET A 81 -0.47 -9.18 14.46
C MET A 81 0.08 -7.79 14.11
N THR A 82 0.13 -6.89 15.08
CA THR A 82 0.69 -5.53 14.95
C THR A 82 2.22 -5.54 14.85
N ASN A 83 2.83 -6.72 14.88
CA ASN A 83 4.26 -6.94 14.69
C ASN A 83 4.64 -6.67 13.24
N GLY A 84 4.85 -5.41 12.86
CA GLY A 84 5.66 -4.98 11.70
C GLY A 84 5.22 -5.44 10.30
N ASN A 85 4.17 -6.26 10.16
CA ASN A 85 3.84 -6.99 8.94
C ASN A 85 2.56 -6.53 8.23
N SER A 86 1.99 -5.39 8.58
CA SER A 86 1.05 -4.74 7.66
C SER A 86 1.87 -4.28 6.46
N SER A 87 1.84 -5.10 5.42
CA SER A 87 2.68 -5.03 4.25
C SER A 87 2.25 -3.87 3.36
N VAL A 88 3.02 -2.79 3.39
CA VAL A 88 2.93 -1.73 2.39
C VAL A 88 3.84 -2.14 1.23
N ALA A 89 3.28 -2.26 0.04
CA ALA A 89 4.03 -2.42 -1.19
C ALA A 89 3.80 -1.16 -2.05
N ALA A 90 4.87 -0.55 -2.55
CA ALA A 90 4.77 0.65 -3.35
C ALA A 90 5.39 0.44 -4.73
N VAL A 91 4.70 0.97 -5.73
CA VAL A 91 5.17 1.05 -7.10
C VAL A 91 5.21 2.52 -7.47
N GLY A 92 6.36 2.99 -7.91
CA GLY A 92 6.52 4.35 -8.41
C GLY A 92 6.49 4.33 -9.93
N SER A 93 5.95 5.39 -10.54
CA SER A 93 6.14 5.65 -11.97
C SER A 93 7.09 6.83 -12.14
N ARG A 94 8.08 6.70 -13.04
CA ARG A 94 8.89 7.85 -13.49
C ARG A 94 8.39 8.26 -14.88
N GLY A 95 8.11 9.55 -15.01
CA GLY A 95 7.74 10.21 -16.27
C GLY A 95 8.96 10.52 -17.13
#